data_AF-A0A927VF35-F1
#
_entry.id   AF-A0A927VF35-F1
#
_cell.length_a   1.000
_cell.length_b   1.000
_cell.length_c   1.000
_cell.angle_alpha   90.00
_cell.angle_beta   90.00
_cell.angle_gamma   90.00
#
_symmetry.space_group_name_H-M   'P 1'
#
loop_
_entity.id
_entity.type
_entity.pdbx_description
1 polymer ?
#
loop_
_entity_poly.entity_id
_entity_poly.type
_entity_poly.pdbx_seq_one_letter_code
_entity_poly.pdbx_strand_id
1 'polypeptide(L)'
;FTVSHDNLKEAMDLLEDYQQVLGFERVECNCDVVKLSVVGAGMMSNPGVAAKMFECLYNKNINIQMIATSEIRITVLVDKKDALVAMNAVHDAFGLSE
;
A
#
# COMPACT_ATOMS: atom_id res chain seq x y z
N PHE A 1 -1.96 -10.74 -2.11
CA PHE A 1 -0.93 -10.46 -1.08
C PHE A 1 0.27 -9.83 -1.77
N THR A 2 1.37 -9.54 -1.07
CA THR A 2 2.57 -8.92 -1.68
C THR A 2 3.81 -9.76 -1.39
N VAL A 3 4.70 -9.89 -2.37
CA VAL A 3 6.02 -10.53 -2.25
C VAL A 3 7.10 -9.60 -2.78
N SER A 4 8.38 -9.91 -2.55
CA SER A 4 9.48 -9.27 -3.27
C SER A 4 9.41 -9.63 -4.76
N HIS A 5 9.99 -8.78 -5.62
CA HIS A 5 10.05 -9.04 -7.06
C HIS A 5 10.78 -10.35 -7.36
N ASP A 6 11.84 -10.65 -6.60
CA ASP A 6 12.65 -11.87 -6.76
C ASP A 6 11.83 -13.15 -6.52
N ASN A 7 10.80 -13.07 -5.67
CA ASN A 7 9.95 -14.21 -5.32
C ASN A 7 8.67 -14.28 -6.16
N LEU A 8 8.47 -13.35 -7.11
CA LEU A 8 7.24 -13.28 -7.89
C LEU A 8 6.99 -14.58 -8.67
N LYS A 9 8.02 -15.04 -9.40
CA LYS A 9 7.89 -16.22 -10.25
C LYS A 9 7.54 -17.46 -9.42
N GLU A 10 8.31 -17.70 -8.36
CA GLU A 10 8.07 -18.83 -7.45
C GLU A 10 6.66 -18.79 -6.83
N ALA A 11 6.20 -17.60 -6.42
CA ALA A 11 4.86 -17.44 -5.86
C ALA A 11 3.74 -17.70 -6.89
N MET A 12 3.91 -17.28 -8.13
CA MET A 12 2.94 -17.52 -9.21
C MET A 12 2.89 -19.01 -9.58
N ASP A 13 4.06 -19.61 -9.82
CA ASP A 13 4.19 -21.04 -10.15
C ASP A 13 3.53 -21.91 -9.06
N LEU A 14 3.81 -21.61 -7.77
CA LEU A 14 3.22 -22.33 -6.64
C LEU A 14 1.70 -22.16 -6.54
N LEU A 15 1.15 -20.97 -6.83
CA LEU A 15 -0.30 -20.77 -6.79
C LEU A 15 -0.98 -21.54 -7.92
N GLU A 16 -0.41 -21.50 -9.12
CA GLU A 16 -0.92 -22.22 -10.30
C GLU A 16 -0.91 -23.74 -10.08
N ASP A 17 0.17 -24.30 -9.54
CA ASP A 17 0.28 -25.72 -9.20
C ASP A 17 -0.82 -26.20 -8.24
N TYR A 18 -1.25 -25.32 -7.33
CA TYR A 18 -2.27 -25.62 -6.32
C TYR A 18 -3.67 -25.07 -6.68
N GLN A 19 -3.87 -24.59 -7.91
CA GLN A 19 -5.13 -23.95 -8.32
C GLN A 19 -6.35 -24.84 -8.09
N GLN A 20 -6.27 -26.13 -8.45
CA GLN A 20 -7.38 -27.07 -8.27
C GLN A 20 -7.71 -27.32 -6.80
N VAL A 21 -6.68 -27.37 -5.94
CA VAL A 21 -6.83 -27.65 -4.50
C VAL A 21 -7.36 -26.42 -3.76
N LEU A 22 -6.90 -25.22 -4.15
CA LEU A 22 -7.30 -23.95 -3.54
C LEU A 22 -8.63 -23.41 -4.12
N GLY A 23 -9.03 -23.87 -5.30
CA GLY A 23 -10.34 -23.60 -5.89
C GLY A 23 -10.52 -22.17 -6.41
N PHE A 24 -9.47 -21.51 -6.92
CA PHE A 24 -9.57 -20.16 -7.49
C PHE A 24 -9.66 -20.18 -9.03
N GLU A 25 -10.32 -19.17 -9.61
CA GLU A 25 -10.51 -19.06 -11.07
C GLU A 25 -9.24 -18.59 -11.78
N ARG A 26 -8.59 -17.55 -11.26
CA ARG A 26 -7.36 -16.98 -11.80
C ARG A 26 -6.50 -16.34 -10.73
N VAL A 27 -5.21 -16.28 -10.99
CA VAL A 27 -4.24 -15.51 -10.22
C VAL A 27 -3.69 -14.41 -11.13
N GLU A 28 -3.67 -13.18 -10.62
CA GLU A 28 -3.11 -12.02 -11.32
C GLU A 28 -2.05 -11.38 -10.44
N CYS A 29 -1.01 -10.82 -11.07
CA CYS A 29 0.01 -10.04 -10.38
C CYS A 29 0.11 -8.63 -10.96
N ASN A 30 0.43 -7.68 -10.09
CA ASN A 30 0.76 -6.31 -10.47
C ASN A 30 2.08 -5.92 -9.81
N CYS A 31 3.08 -5.63 -10.63
CA CYS A 31 4.42 -5.22 -10.18
C CYS A 31 4.60 -3.71 -10.10
N ASP A 32 3.66 -2.93 -10.64
CA ASP A 32 3.73 -1.48 -10.74
C ASP A 32 3.01 -0.81 -9.56
N VAL A 33 3.30 -1.32 -8.35
CA VAL A 33 2.74 -0.80 -7.09
C VAL A 33 3.85 -0.46 -6.11
N VAL A 34 3.60 0.55 -5.29
CA VAL A 34 4.48 0.95 -4.19
C VAL A 34 3.72 0.95 -2.88
N LYS A 35 4.37 0.46 -1.81
CA LYS A 35 3.88 0.55 -0.44
C LYS A 35 4.32 1.88 0.17
N LEU A 36 3.36 2.71 0.54
CA LEU A 36 3.59 3.91 1.35
C LEU A 36 3.01 3.68 2.74
N SER A 37 3.82 3.91 3.79
CA SER A 37 3.40 3.69 5.17
C SER A 37 3.60 4.94 6.02
N VAL A 38 2.57 5.29 6.80
CA VAL A 38 2.68 6.23 7.91
C VAL A 38 2.82 5.41 9.18
N VAL A 39 3.84 5.68 10.00
CA VAL A 39 4.11 4.98 11.26
C VAL A 39 4.20 6.00 12.39
N GLY A 40 3.51 5.76 13.50
CA GLY A 40 3.59 6.62 14.68
C GLY A 40 2.86 6.04 15.89
N ALA A 41 3.52 6.05 17.05
CA ALA A 41 2.94 5.56 18.30
C ALA A 41 1.70 6.36 18.75
N GLY A 42 1.59 7.62 18.33
CA GLY A 42 0.43 8.48 18.61
C GLY A 42 -0.81 8.20 17.76
N MET A 43 -0.79 7.23 16.85
CA MET A 43 -1.90 6.99 15.92
C MET A 43 -3.18 6.53 16.63
N MET A 44 -3.05 5.71 17.69
CA MET A 44 -4.20 5.26 18.49
C MET A 44 -4.85 6.39 19.29
N SER A 45 -4.05 7.32 19.80
CA SER A 45 -4.49 8.40 20.67
C SER A 45 -4.87 9.68 19.90
N ASN A 46 -4.56 9.76 18.60
CA ASN A 46 -4.91 10.88 17.73
C ASN A 46 -5.81 10.43 16.58
N PRO A 47 -7.15 10.49 16.76
CA PRO A 47 -8.08 10.25 15.68
C PRO A 47 -7.80 11.14 14.47
N GLY A 48 -8.08 10.65 13.26
CA GLY A 48 -7.96 11.44 12.03
C GLY A 48 -6.65 11.28 11.27
N VAL A 49 -5.66 10.50 11.77
CA VAL A 49 -4.42 10.20 11.03
C VAL A 49 -4.72 9.55 9.66
N ALA A 50 -5.62 8.56 9.63
CA ALA A 50 -6.03 7.91 8.38
C ALA A 50 -6.74 8.88 7.43
N ALA A 51 -7.69 9.66 7.96
CA ALA A 51 -8.44 10.65 7.17
C ALA A 51 -7.49 11.65 6.51
N LYS A 52 -6.53 12.19 7.28
CA LYS A 52 -5.51 13.12 6.78
C LYS A 52 -4.64 12.52 5.69
N MET A 53 -4.23 11.26 5.83
CA MET A 53 -3.47 10.54 4.81
C MET A 53 -4.29 10.32 3.53
N PHE A 54 -5.55 9.94 3.64
CA PHE A 54 -6.39 9.70 2.45
C PHE A 54 -6.75 11.01 1.75
N GLU A 55 -7.02 12.07 2.51
CA GLU A 55 -7.30 13.40 1.98
C GLU A 55 -6.10 13.97 1.21
N CYS A 56 -4.87 13.83 1.71
CA CYS A 56 -3.71 14.36 0.98
C CYS A 56 -3.43 13.61 -0.33
N LEU A 57 -3.64 12.29 -0.36
CA LEU A 57 -3.54 11.50 -1.59
C LEU A 57 -4.66 11.85 -2.59
N TYR A 58 -5.89 12.02 -2.10
CA TYR A 58 -7.03 12.47 -2.90
C TYR A 58 -6.77 13.84 -3.54
N ASN A 59 -6.24 14.80 -2.78
CA ASN A 59 -5.90 16.14 -3.27
C ASN A 59 -4.81 16.15 -4.36
N LYS A 60 -4.02 15.07 -4.47
CA LYS A 60 -3.06 14.86 -5.55
C LYS A 60 -3.58 13.97 -6.68
N ASN A 61 -4.87 13.60 -6.64
CA ASN A 61 -5.51 12.70 -7.59
C ASN A 61 -4.84 11.31 -7.65
N ILE A 62 -4.39 10.80 -6.49
CA ILE A 62 -3.71 9.52 -6.37
C ILE A 62 -4.72 8.47 -5.89
N ASN A 63 -4.89 7.40 -6.67
CA ASN A 63 -5.78 6.31 -6.32
C ASN A 63 -5.13 5.32 -5.34
N ILE A 64 -5.86 4.98 -4.29
CA ILE A 64 -5.44 3.95 -3.33
C ILE A 64 -5.97 2.59 -3.79
N GLN A 65 -5.07 1.63 -4.05
CA GLN A 65 -5.43 0.30 -4.53
C GLN A 65 -5.71 -0.68 -3.38
N MET A 66 -5.04 -0.51 -2.25
CA MET A 66 -5.19 -1.37 -1.07
C MET A 66 -4.83 -0.57 0.19
N ILE A 67 -5.50 -0.90 1.29
CA ILE A 67 -5.23 -0.34 2.62
C ILE A 67 -4.94 -1.52 3.57
N ALA A 68 -3.89 -1.40 4.37
CA ALA A 68 -3.58 -2.30 5.47
C ALA A 68 -3.20 -1.49 6.71
N THR A 69 -3.69 -1.88 7.89
CA THR A 69 -3.54 -1.09 9.13
C THR A 69 -3.07 -1.94 10.31
N SER A 70 -2.35 -1.32 11.24
CA SER A 70 -2.11 -1.78 12.61
C SER A 70 -2.35 -0.61 13.59
N GLU A 71 -2.18 -0.83 14.89
CA GLU A 71 -2.35 0.20 15.93
C GLU A 71 -1.48 1.44 15.72
N ILE A 72 -0.32 1.29 15.07
CA ILE A 72 0.67 2.36 14.89
C ILE A 72 1.07 2.58 13.43
N ARG A 73 0.42 1.90 12.48
CA ARG A 73 0.80 1.95 11.06
C ARG A 73 -0.41 1.93 10.16
N ILE A 74 -0.41 2.81 9.16
CA ILE A 74 -1.31 2.73 8.00
C ILE A 74 -0.42 2.55 6.78
N THR A 75 -0.68 1.52 5.99
CA THR A 75 0.00 1.23 4.73
C THR A 75 -1.01 1.30 3.60
N VAL A 76 -0.66 2.00 2.53
CA VAL A 76 -1.43 2.04 1.29
C VAL A 76 -0.60 1.50 0.13
N LEU A 77 -1.26 0.86 -0.84
CA LEU A 77 -0.69 0.60 -2.16
C LEU A 77 -1.15 1.67 -3.14
N VAL A 78 -0.21 2.28 -3.84
CA VAL A 78 -0.44 3.25 -4.91
C VAL A 78 0.32 2.82 -6.17
N ASP A 79 -0.05 3.38 -7.31
CA ASP A 79 0.68 3.15 -8.56
C ASP A 79 2.14 3.64 -8.43
N LYS A 80 3.08 2.86 -8.95
CA LYS A 80 4.50 3.17 -8.89
C LYS A 80 4.85 4.54 -9.48
N LYS A 81 4.11 5.00 -10.50
CA LYS A 81 4.34 6.33 -11.12
C LYS A 81 4.05 7.48 -10.15
N ASP A 82 3.16 7.26 -9.17
CA ASP A 82 2.72 8.27 -8.21
C ASP A 82 3.56 8.25 -6.92
N ALA A 83 4.52 7.33 -6.80
CA ALA A 83 5.24 7.07 -5.57
C ALA A 83 5.87 8.31 -4.93
N LEU A 84 6.60 9.11 -5.71
CA LEU A 84 7.25 10.33 -5.20
C LEU A 84 6.22 11.41 -4.83
N VAL A 85 5.17 11.57 -5.63
CA VAL A 85 4.12 12.57 -5.36
C VAL A 85 3.33 12.18 -4.11
N ALA A 86 3.00 10.90 -3.97
CA ALA A 86 2.32 10.33 -2.79
C ALA A 86 3.16 10.52 -1.52
N MET A 87 4.46 10.17 -1.60
CA MET A 87 5.38 10.31 -0.49
C MET A 87 5.47 11.78 -0.04
N ASN A 88 5.73 12.71 -0.97
CA ASN A 88 5.85 14.13 -0.65
C ASN A 88 4.54 14.69 -0.09
N ALA A 89 3.39 14.35 -0.68
CA ALA A 89 2.09 14.83 -0.19
C ALA A 89 1.78 14.34 1.23
N VAL A 90 2.13 13.10 1.56
CA VAL A 90 2.01 12.58 2.92
C VAL A 90 3.00 13.29 3.84
N HIS A 91 4.25 13.45 3.44
CA HIS A 91 5.27 14.11 4.23
C HIS A 91 4.89 15.56 4.58
N ASP A 92 4.42 16.33 3.59
CA ASP A 92 3.91 17.69 3.73
C ASP A 92 2.68 17.75 4.64
N ALA A 93 1.72 16.85 4.42
CA ALA A 93 0.51 16.81 5.25
C ALA A 93 0.87 16.62 6.73
N PHE A 94 1.82 15.74 7.05
CA PHE A 94 2.26 15.49 8.42
C PHE A 94 3.29 16.50 8.95
N GLY A 95 3.67 17.52 8.17
CA GLY A 95 4.62 18.55 8.59
C GLY A 95 6.03 18.01 8.83
N LEU A 96 6.43 17.00 8.06
CA LEU A 96 7.72 16.35 8.19
C LEU A 96 8.76 16.87 7.18
N SER A 97 8.36 17.71 6.22
CA SER A 97 9.21 18.28 5.16
C SER A 97 10.22 19.28 5.71
N GLU A 98 11.32 18.74 6.24
CA GLU A 98 12.59 19.45 6.42
C GLU A 98 13.55 19.17 5.26
#